data_AF-A0A401IVN9-F1
#
_entry.id   AF-A0A401IVN9-F1
#
_cell.length_a   1.000
_cell.length_b   1.000
_cell.length_c   1.000
_cell.angle_alpha   90.00
_cell.angle_beta   90.00
_cell.angle_gamma   90.00
#
_symmetry.space_group_name_H-M   'P 1'
#
loop_
_entity.id
_entity.type
_entity.pdbx_description
1 polymer ?
#
loop_
_entity_poly.entity_id
_entity_poly.type
_entity_poly.pdbx_seq_one_letter_code
_entity_poly.pdbx_strand_id
1 'polypeptide(L)' 'MQLKELEDDKIIEKTIYPVMPPKTDYKLTDFGITLIPVINAIEAWGNYYNDVVSQENIEQDSGGK' A
#
# COMPACT_ATOMS: atom_id res chain seq x y z
N MET A 1 -1.60 -12.86 10.72
CA MET A 1 -0.33 -12.43 11.34
C MET A 1 0.05 -10.98 11.03
N GLN A 2 -0.27 -10.44 9.84
CA GLN A 2 0.18 -9.11 9.40
C GLN A 2 -0.13 -7.94 10.35
N LEU A 3 -1.34 -7.82 10.92
CA LEU A 3 -1.65 -6.70 11.82
C LEU A 3 -0.88 -6.74 13.15
N LYS A 4 -0.59 -7.95 13.66
CA LYS A 4 0.14 -8.10 14.92
C LYS A 4 1.59 -7.62 14.78
N GLU A 5 2.22 -7.97 13.66
CA GLU A 5 3.59 -7.52 13.34
C GLU A 5 3.64 -5.99 13.20
N LEU A 6 2.68 -5.38 12.49
CA LEU A 6 2.60 -3.92 12.36
C LEU A 6 2.36 -3.20 13.71
N GLU A 7 1.67 -3.83 14.65
CA GLU A 7 1.48 -3.31 16.02
C GLU A 7 2.75 -3.46 16.87
N ASP A 8 3.42 -4.61 16.75
CA ASP A 8 4.69 -4.89 17.41
C ASP A 8 5.77 -3.90 16.91
N ASP A 9 5.79 -3.58 15.60
CA ASP A 9 6.67 -2.60 14.94
C ASP A 9 6.25 -1.12 15.11
N LYS A 10 5.18 -0.84 15.87
CA LYS A 10 4.67 0.52 16.14
C LYS A 10 4.19 1.29 14.91
N ILE A 11 3.83 0.60 13.83
CA ILE A 11 3.27 1.20 12.62
C ILE A 11 1.77 1.43 12.79
N ILE A 12 1.06 0.51 13.45
CA ILE A 12 -0.37 0.65 13.76
C ILE A 12 -0.61 0.57 15.27
N GLU A 13 -1.70 1.18 15.70
CA GLU A 13 -2.23 1.05 17.06
C GLU A 13 -3.65 0.46 17.02
N LYS A 14 -3.95 -0.37 18.01
CA LYS A 14 -5.24 -1.05 18.17
C LYS A 14 -6.02 -0.41 19.32
N THR A 15 -7.24 0.02 19.06
CA THR A 15 -8.17 0.51 20.10
C THR A 15 -9.34 -0.46 20.24
N ILE A 16 -9.56 -0.96 21.46
CA ILE A 16 -10.69 -1.84 21.79
C ILE A 16 -11.74 -1.01 22.53
N TYR A 17 -12.96 -0.98 21.99
CA TYR A 17 -14.09 -0.31 22.60
C TYR A 17 -14.97 -1.34 23.32
N PRO A 18 -15.19 -1.21 24.64
CA PRO A 18 -16.03 -2.11 25.42
C PRO A 18 -17.52 -1.78 25.23
N VAL A 19 -17.99 -1.83 23.99
CA VAL A 19 -19.40 -1.65 23.61
C VAL A 19 -20.02 -3.00 23.23
N MET A 20 -21.34 -3.07 23.10
CA MET A 20 -22.04 -4.27 22.65
C MET A 20 -22.66 -4.03 21.27
N PRO A 21 -22.22 -4.72 20.21
CA PRO A 21 -21.13 -5.71 20.15
C PRO A 21 -19.73 -5.08 20.30
N PRO A 22 -18.72 -5.83 20.77
CA PRO A 22 -17.37 -5.30 20.94
C PRO A 22 -16.80 -4.83 19.60
N LYS A 23 -16.23 -3.62 19.59
CA LYS A 23 -15.65 -2.99 18.40
C LYS A 23 -14.13 -2.85 18.58
N THR A 24 -13.39 -3.10 17.50
CA THR A 24 -11.96 -2.88 17.44
C THR A 24 -11.67 -1.99 16.25
N ASP A 25 -10.93 -0.91 16.47
CA ASP A 25 -10.42 -0.06 15.39
C ASP A 25 -8.88 -0.15 15.35
N TYR A 26 -8.34 -0.02 14.15
CA TYR A 26 -6.90 0.09 13.91
C TYR A 26 -6.63 1.42 13.20
N LYS A 27 -5.56 2.09 13.57
CA LYS A 27 -5.09 3.31 12.89
C LYS A 27 -3.57 3.30 12.77
N LEU A 28 -3.05 4.03 11.79
CA LEU A 28 -1.62 4.30 11.72
C LEU A 28 -1.23 5.17 12.92
N THR A 29 -0.06 4.89 13.49
CA THR A 29 0.58 5.79 14.44
C THR A 29 1.22 6.98 13.70
N ASP A 30 1.66 8.00 14.43
CA ASP A 30 2.44 9.09 13.85
C ASP A 30 3.69 8.58 13.11
N PHE A 31 4.32 7.52 13.64
CA PHE A 31 5.44 6.86 12.96
C PHE A 31 4.97 6.11 11.70
N GLY A 32 3.87 5.37 11.76
CA GLY A 32 3.32 4.66 10.62
C GLY A 32 2.91 5.58 9.46
N ILE A 33 2.44 6.80 9.75
CA ILE A 33 2.13 7.83 8.76
C ILE A 33 3.39 8.22 7.95
N THR A 34 4.59 8.15 8.54
CA THR A 34 5.85 8.44 7.82
C THR A 34 6.17 7.45 6.70
N LEU A 35 5.49 6.30 6.65
CA LEU A 35 5.61 5.35 5.54
C LEU A 35 4.81 5.75 4.30
N ILE A 36 3.81 6.63 4.42
CA ILE A 36 2.95 7.04 3.30
C ILE A 36 3.77 7.56 2.11
N PRO A 37 4.77 8.46 2.28
CA PRO A 37 5.59 8.90 1.16
C PRO A 37 6.34 7.76 0.45
N VAL A 38 6.79 6.74 1.19
CA VAL A 38 7.49 5.58 0.63
C VAL A 38 6.53 4.73 -0.20
N ILE A 39 5.33 4.46 0.34
CA ILE A 39 4.28 3.72 -0.38
C ILE A 39 3.89 4.45 -1.66
N ASN A 40 3.71 5.77 -1.59
CA ASN A 40 3.40 6.61 -2.75
C ASN A 40 4.52 6.59 -3.80
N ALA A 41 5.79 6.54 -3.37
CA ALA A 41 6.91 6.43 -4.30
C ALA A 41 6.90 5.08 -5.05
N ILE A 42 6.57 3.99 -4.35
CA ILE A 42 6.41 2.66 -4.96
C ILE A 42 5.23 2.66 -5.95
N GLU A 43 4.11 3.27 -5.58
CA GLU A 43 2.95 3.43 -6.47
C GLU A 43 3.29 4.24 -7.73
N ALA A 44 3.95 5.40 -7.55
CA ALA A 44 4.36 6.25 -8.66
C ALA A 44 5.31 5.51 -9.62
N TRP A 45 6.28 4.77 -9.09
CA TRP A 45 7.15 3.93 -9.89
C TRP A 45 6.38 2.83 -10.63
N GLY A 46 5.45 2.15 -9.96
CA GLY A 46 4.62 1.11 -10.56
C GLY A 46 3.76 1.64 -11.71
N ASN A 47 3.19 2.83 -11.55
CA ASN A 47 2.43 3.49 -12.61
C ASN A 47 3.33 3.85 -13.80
N TYR A 48 4.50 4.44 -13.55
CA TYR A 48 5.47 4.73 -14.61
C TYR A 48 5.89 3.48 -15.36
N TYR A 49 6.18 2.40 -14.65
CA TYR A 49 6.55 1.11 -15.25
C TYR A 49 5.41 0.57 -16.13
N ASN A 50 4.17 0.59 -15.65
CA ASN A 50 3.02 0.15 -16.41
C ASN A 50 2.82 0.98 -17.68
N ASP A 51 3.05 2.30 -17.60
CA ASP A 51 2.98 3.17 -18.77
C ASP A 51 4.06 2.80 -19.79
N VAL A 52 5.31 2.63 -19.36
CA VAL A 52 6.43 2.22 -20.23
C VAL A 52 6.14 0.87 -20.91
N VAL A 53 5.75 -0.14 -20.14
CA VAL A 53 5.45 -1.48 -20.68
C VAL A 53 4.23 -1.46 -21.59
N SER A 54 3.23 -0.61 -21.32
CA SER A 54 2.07 -0.47 -22.19
C SER A 54 2.42 0.17 -23.54
N GLN A 55 3.43 1.04 -23.60
CA GLN A 55 3.93 1.62 -24.86
C GLN A 55 4.77 0.62 -25.68
N GLU A 56 5.60 -0.19 -25.03
CA GLU A 56 6.41 -1.21 -25.72
C GLU A 56 5.56 -2.28 -26.43
N ASN A 57 4.36 -2.56 -25.93
CA ASN A 57 3.42 -3.50 -26.54
C ASN A 57 2.71 -2.95 -27.80
N ILE A 58 2.73 -1.63 -28.03
CA ILE A 58 2.12 -1.01 -29.23
C ILE A 58 3.10 -1.00 -30.41
N GLU A 59 4.41 -0.93 -30.16
CA GLU A 59 5.43 -0.90 -31.21
C GLU A 59 5.76 -2.30 -31.78
N GLN A 60 5.44 -3.38 -31.07
CA GLN A 60 5.67 -4.75 -31.54
C GLN A 60 4.56 -5.31 -32.45
N ASP A 61 3.38 -4.68 -32.50
CA ASP A 61 2.26 -5.12 -33.36
C ASP A 61 2.26 -4.45 -34.76
N SER A 62 3.19 -3.52 -35.01
CA SER A 62 3.31 -2.83 -36.31
C SER A 62 4.37 -3.45 -37.23
N GLY A 63 5.01 -4.56 -36.83
CA GLY A 63 6.16 -5.16 -37.50
C GLY A 63 6.05 -6.67 -37.74
N GLY A 64 5.20 -7.07 -38.71
CA GLY A 64 5.20 -8.41 -39.31
C GLY A 64 3.98 -9.24 -38.91
N LYS A 65 3.06 -9.54 -39.82
CA LYS A 65 3.29 -10.25 -41.10
C LYS A 65 2.30 -9.84 -42.18
#